data_AF-A0A6L7ER00-F1
#
_entry.id   AF-A0A6L7ER00-F1
#
_cell.length_a   1.000
_cell.length_b   1.000
_cell.length_c   1.000
_cell.angle_alpha   90.00
_cell.angle_beta   90.00
_cell.angle_gamma   90.00
#
_symmetry.space_group_name_H-M   'P 1'
#
loop_
_entity.id
_entity.type
_entity.pdbx_description
1 polymer ?
#
loop_
_entity_poly.entity_id
_entity_poly.type
_entity_poly.pdbx_seq_one_letter_code
_entity_poly.pdbx_strand_id
1 'polypeptide(L)'
;MRPLTRRSLVRGAALAAPAATVLTDAPARALSRGCAPAADVPRLLAQDMRGRHAGLMHGVPLSYNWAHGPRVGQGSHPGPFHAISAWGQVYEAADGSPATNVRVACREISVWLLMRSGRWRRVNASRAVNGANYVEDFSGNASKPTDLRTEPGGAVSATLGGGWNFHLYSTRARAVIDPAQVEGVVSLFSAKVVMDDPSGPDQRHLARWLASAGADYWLDSTVAPAPGTVADAGIGKARWVTPQWRTFTMSTLSRRRLERSAPPVCLLGR
;
A
#
# COMPACT_ATOMS: atom_id res chain seq x y z
N MET A 1 35.50 -46.87 -14.41
CA MET A 1 36.95 -46.61 -14.23
C MET A 1 37.38 -45.64 -15.33
N ARG A 2 37.99 -44.50 -14.98
CA ARG A 2 38.29 -43.36 -15.90
C ARG A 2 39.17 -43.76 -17.08
N PRO A 3 38.97 -43.17 -18.27
CA PRO A 3 39.96 -42.20 -18.79
C PRO A 3 39.37 -41.03 -19.65
N LEU A 4 39.88 -39.79 -19.53
CA LEU A 4 40.83 -39.06 -20.41
C LEU A 4 40.11 -38.00 -21.28
N THR A 5 40.30 -36.70 -21.04
CA THR A 5 41.27 -35.75 -21.69
C THR A 5 40.98 -35.55 -23.20
N ARG A 6 41.13 -34.40 -23.87
CA ARG A 6 41.94 -33.19 -23.72
C ARG A 6 41.54 -32.20 -24.84
N ARG A 7 41.91 -30.90 -24.67
CA ARG A 7 42.16 -29.85 -25.70
C ARG A 7 40.92 -29.29 -26.43
N SER A 8 40.52 -28.03 -26.19
CA SER A 8 41.16 -26.75 -26.55
C SER A 8 41.40 -26.59 -28.05
N LEU A 9 40.60 -25.73 -28.70
CA LEU A 9 41.03 -24.89 -29.81
C LEU A 9 40.19 -23.61 -29.85
N VAL A 10 40.91 -22.49 -29.83
CA VAL A 10 40.45 -21.11 -29.87
C VAL A 10 40.34 -20.66 -31.33
N ARG A 11 39.22 -20.05 -31.71
CA ARG A 11 39.07 -19.01 -32.75
C ARG A 11 37.88 -18.16 -32.28
N GLY A 12 38.03 -16.91 -31.88
CA GLY A 12 38.48 -15.80 -32.71
C GLY A 12 37.28 -15.18 -33.41
N ALA A 13 36.52 -14.33 -32.71
CA ALA A 13 35.49 -13.47 -33.31
C ALA A 13 35.45 -12.14 -32.55
N ALA A 14 35.43 -11.06 -33.33
CA ALA A 14 35.77 -9.70 -32.93
C ALA A 14 34.80 -9.07 -31.90
N LEU A 15 35.39 -8.30 -30.99
CA LEU A 15 34.72 -7.35 -30.12
C LEU A 15 34.18 -6.19 -30.96
N ALA A 16 32.86 -6.12 -31.15
CA ALA A 16 32.17 -4.91 -31.53
C ALA A 16 31.76 -4.17 -30.25
N ALA A 17 32.40 -3.04 -29.96
CA ALA A 17 32.00 -2.16 -28.87
C ALA A 17 30.64 -1.52 -29.20
N PRO A 18 29.64 -1.56 -28.30
CA PRO A 18 28.42 -0.80 -28.50
C PRO A 18 28.71 0.68 -28.27
N ALA A 19 28.36 1.50 -29.25
CA ALA A 19 28.43 2.95 -29.19
C ALA A 19 27.67 3.47 -27.95
N ALA A 20 28.35 4.29 -27.16
CA ALA A 20 27.76 5.00 -26.04
C ALA A 20 26.80 6.07 -26.58
N THR A 21 25.52 5.73 -26.65
CA THR A 21 24.45 6.72 -26.88
C THR A 21 24.34 7.57 -25.62
N VAL A 22 24.76 8.83 -25.71
CA VAL A 22 24.51 9.85 -24.69
C VAL A 22 22.99 10.07 -24.63
N LEU A 23 22.34 9.47 -23.64
CA LEU A 23 20.96 9.75 -23.27
C LEU A 23 20.93 11.16 -22.67
N THR A 24 20.57 12.13 -23.49
CA THR A 24 20.17 13.46 -23.04
C THR A 24 18.94 13.31 -22.14
N ASP A 25 19.05 13.83 -20.91
CA ASP A 25 17.97 13.91 -19.91
C ASP A 25 16.72 14.56 -20.54
N ALA A 26 15.70 13.75 -20.81
CA ALA A 26 14.40 14.27 -21.20
C ALA A 26 13.69 14.83 -19.96
N PRO A 27 13.10 16.03 -20.02
CA PRO A 27 12.50 16.67 -18.87
C PRO A 27 11.28 15.87 -18.39
N ALA A 28 11.07 15.86 -17.08
CA ALA A 28 9.90 15.34 -16.40
C ALA A 28 8.59 15.96 -16.96
N ARG A 29 8.03 15.36 -18.02
CA ARG A 29 6.79 15.82 -18.65
C ARG A 29 5.96 14.64 -19.16
N ALA A 30 5.68 13.71 -18.25
CA ALA A 30 4.47 12.91 -18.29
C ALA A 30 3.81 13.02 -16.92
N LEU A 31 3.04 14.10 -16.70
CA LEU A 31 2.02 14.08 -15.66
C LEU A 31 1.04 12.97 -16.06
N SER A 32 1.24 11.81 -15.47
CA SER A 32 0.43 10.61 -15.64
C SER A 32 -1.05 10.96 -15.50
N ARG A 33 -1.81 10.76 -16.57
CA ARG A 33 -3.26 11.01 -16.61
C ARG A 33 -3.92 10.44 -15.36
N GLY A 34 -4.63 11.28 -14.61
CA GLY A 34 -5.39 10.89 -13.43
C GLY A 34 -4.74 11.20 -12.07
N CYS A 35 -3.45 11.55 -12.00
CA CYS A 35 -2.85 12.00 -10.73
C CYS A 35 -3.36 13.38 -10.32
N ALA A 36 -3.45 13.62 -9.02
CA ALA A 36 -3.63 14.94 -8.47
C ALA A 36 -2.46 15.88 -8.86
N PRO A 37 -2.70 17.18 -9.14
CA PRO A 37 -1.67 18.19 -9.19
C PRO A 37 -0.82 18.14 -7.93
N ALA A 38 0.49 18.31 -8.08
CA ALA A 38 1.41 18.31 -6.95
C ALA A 38 1.00 19.31 -5.85
N ALA A 39 0.43 20.45 -6.22
CA ALA A 39 -0.07 21.46 -5.29
C ALA A 39 -1.24 20.98 -4.41
N ASP A 40 -2.02 20.00 -4.86
CA ASP A 40 -3.13 19.41 -4.09
C ASP A 40 -2.68 18.34 -3.09
N VAL A 41 -1.52 17.70 -3.34
CA VAL A 41 -1.06 16.54 -2.57
C VAL A 41 -1.01 16.80 -1.05
N PRO A 42 -0.44 17.92 -0.55
CA PRO A 42 -0.43 18.21 0.88
C PRO A 42 -1.81 18.26 1.52
N ARG A 43 -2.77 18.88 0.83
CA ARG A 43 -4.14 19.02 1.30
C ARG A 43 -4.83 17.65 1.35
N LEU A 44 -4.67 16.83 0.30
CA LEU A 44 -5.30 15.51 0.22
C LEU A 44 -4.77 14.56 1.31
N LEU A 45 -3.45 14.49 1.48
CA LEU A 45 -2.83 13.69 2.55
C LEU A 45 -3.30 14.13 3.94
N ALA A 46 -3.39 15.44 4.18
CA ALA A 46 -3.90 15.96 5.45
C ALA A 46 -5.40 15.72 5.66
N GLN A 47 -6.20 15.69 4.59
CA GLN A 47 -7.63 15.41 4.64
C GLN A 47 -7.92 13.94 4.95
N ASP A 48 -7.07 13.02 4.49
CA ASP A 48 -7.17 11.59 4.80
C ASP A 48 -6.78 11.27 6.26
N MET A 49 -6.31 12.27 7.03
CA MET A 49 -6.00 12.15 8.45
C MET A 49 -6.93 12.99 9.35
N ARG A 50 -8.12 13.37 8.87
CA ARG A 50 -9.09 14.21 9.62
C ARG A 50 -10.53 13.79 9.42
N GLY A 51 -11.40 14.02 10.40
CA GLY A 51 -12.84 13.80 10.27
C GLY A 51 -13.23 12.32 10.28
N ARG A 52 -14.46 12.01 9.88
CA ARG A 52 -14.99 10.65 9.94
C ARG A 52 -14.59 9.82 8.72
N HIS A 53 -14.57 8.50 8.90
CA HIS A 53 -14.63 7.56 7.78
C HIS A 53 -15.87 7.81 6.92
N ALA A 54 -15.83 7.41 5.65
CA ALA A 54 -16.96 7.57 4.74
C ALA A 54 -18.16 6.67 5.09
N GLY A 55 -17.93 5.64 5.92
CA GLY A 55 -18.91 4.73 6.49
C GLY A 55 -18.30 3.98 7.67
N LEU A 56 -19.10 3.20 8.39
CA LEU A 56 -18.60 2.25 9.39
C LEU A 56 -18.14 0.97 8.69
N MET A 57 -17.02 0.43 9.13
CA MET A 57 -16.51 -0.86 8.66
C MET A 57 -17.19 -1.99 9.44
N HIS A 58 -17.65 -3.03 8.75
CA HIS A 58 -18.29 -4.18 9.38
C HIS A 58 -17.32 -4.88 10.35
N GLY A 59 -17.87 -5.40 11.46
CA GLY A 59 -17.12 -6.13 12.48
C GLY A 59 -16.09 -5.34 13.29
N VAL A 60 -15.82 -4.06 12.98
CA VAL A 60 -14.91 -3.22 13.78
C VAL A 60 -15.63 -2.73 15.04
N PRO A 61 -15.15 -3.09 16.25
CA PRO A 61 -15.78 -2.63 17.49
C PRO A 61 -15.75 -1.10 17.60
N LEU A 62 -16.88 -0.48 17.94
CA LEU A 62 -16.97 0.98 18.07
C LEU A 62 -16.10 1.55 19.21
N SER A 63 -15.68 0.70 20.16
CA SER A 63 -14.73 1.06 21.21
C SER A 63 -13.31 1.27 20.68
N TYR A 64 -13.00 0.80 19.47
CA TYR A 64 -11.69 1.02 18.88
C TYR A 64 -11.53 2.49 18.52
N ASN A 65 -10.43 3.09 18.94
CA ASN A 65 -10.13 4.51 18.72
C ASN A 65 -9.98 4.92 17.24
N TRP A 66 -9.96 3.96 16.32
CA TRP A 66 -9.95 4.15 14.87
C TRP A 66 -11.26 3.75 14.19
N ALA A 67 -12.29 3.30 14.94
CA ALA A 67 -13.55 2.84 14.36
C ALA A 67 -14.32 3.94 13.60
N HIS A 68 -14.16 5.20 14.02
CA HIS A 68 -14.92 6.33 13.47
C HIS A 68 -14.12 7.25 12.55
N GLY A 69 -12.79 7.18 12.58
CA GLY A 69 -11.93 8.10 11.83
C GLY A 69 -10.47 7.65 11.84
N PRO A 70 -9.61 8.35 11.08
CA PRO A 70 -8.18 8.09 11.09
C PRO A 70 -7.58 8.36 12.46
N ARG A 71 -6.45 7.72 12.75
CA ARG A 71 -5.66 7.99 13.95
C ARG A 71 -4.17 7.95 13.65
N VAL A 72 -3.41 8.64 14.49
CA VAL A 72 -1.96 8.49 14.57
C VAL A 72 -1.66 7.53 15.72
N GLY A 73 -0.84 6.50 15.45
CA GLY A 73 -0.30 5.62 16.48
C GLY A 73 1.02 6.19 17.00
N GLN A 74 2.13 5.49 16.77
CA GLN A 74 3.48 6.00 17.06
C GLN A 74 3.89 7.21 16.21
N GLY A 75 3.17 7.46 15.12
CA GLY A 75 3.40 8.63 14.28
C GLY A 75 4.81 8.68 13.72
N SER A 76 5.44 9.85 13.80
CA SER A 76 6.82 10.06 13.37
C SER A 76 7.88 9.67 14.41
N HIS A 77 7.52 8.91 15.44
CA HIS A 77 8.42 8.50 16.51
C HIS A 77 8.54 6.97 16.56
N PRO A 78 9.39 6.36 15.71
CA PRO A 78 9.50 4.90 15.65
C PRO A 78 10.00 4.25 16.95
N GLY A 79 10.59 5.00 17.89
CA GLY A 79 11.06 4.44 19.16
C GLY A 79 12.08 3.29 18.95
N PRO A 80 11.85 2.09 19.51
CA PRO A 80 12.79 0.96 19.40
C PRO A 80 12.70 0.19 18.08
N PHE A 81 11.84 0.61 17.15
CA PHE A 81 11.56 -0.14 15.93
C PHE A 81 12.53 0.21 14.80
N HIS A 82 13.19 -0.80 14.23
CA HIS A 82 14.20 -0.65 13.17
C HIS A 82 13.73 -1.10 11.78
N ALA A 83 12.45 -1.45 11.62
CA ALA A 83 11.87 -1.70 10.31
C ALA A 83 10.46 -1.11 10.15
N ILE A 84 10.03 -0.93 8.91
CA ILE A 84 8.69 -0.43 8.56
C ILE A 84 8.10 -1.15 7.36
N SER A 85 6.79 -1.32 7.34
CA SER A 85 6.03 -1.83 6.18
C SER A 85 4.73 -1.09 5.96
N ALA A 86 4.33 -0.97 4.70
CA ALA A 86 2.99 -0.53 4.34
C ALA A 86 2.01 -1.69 4.47
N TRP A 87 0.81 -1.34 4.90
CA TRP A 87 -0.35 -2.22 4.82
C TRP A 87 -1.57 -1.42 4.33
N GLY A 88 -2.58 -2.16 3.90
CA GLY A 88 -3.92 -1.65 3.62
C GLY A 88 -4.96 -2.61 4.17
N GLN A 89 -6.17 -2.12 4.36
CA GLN A 89 -7.31 -2.94 4.73
C GLN A 89 -8.52 -2.57 3.90
N VAL A 90 -9.31 -3.57 3.54
CA VAL A 90 -10.58 -3.41 2.85
C VAL A 90 -11.64 -4.13 3.65
N TYR A 91 -12.76 -3.46 3.89
CA TYR A 91 -13.87 -3.93 4.69
C TYR A 91 -15.17 -3.82 3.92
N GLU A 92 -16.10 -4.74 4.21
CA GLU A 92 -17.52 -4.51 3.95
C GLU A 92 -17.99 -3.31 4.78
N ALA A 93 -18.94 -2.54 4.24
CA ALA A 93 -19.64 -1.57 5.06
C ALA A 93 -20.48 -2.27 6.14
N ALA A 94 -20.66 -1.62 7.28
CA ALA A 94 -21.42 -2.19 8.40
C ALA A 94 -22.89 -2.48 8.08
N ASP A 95 -23.45 -1.82 7.05
CA ASP A 95 -24.79 -2.08 6.50
C ASP A 95 -24.81 -3.19 5.43
N GLY A 96 -23.65 -3.81 5.15
CA GLY A 96 -23.47 -4.86 4.15
C GLY A 96 -23.29 -4.34 2.72
N SER A 97 -22.98 -5.26 1.82
CA SER A 97 -22.84 -5.03 0.38
C SER A 97 -23.76 -5.99 -0.40
N PRO A 98 -24.74 -5.48 -1.18
CA PRO A 98 -25.60 -6.33 -2.00
C PRO A 98 -24.89 -6.91 -3.25
N ALA A 99 -23.68 -6.44 -3.58
CA ALA A 99 -22.92 -6.97 -4.70
C ALA A 99 -22.33 -8.35 -4.37
N THR A 100 -22.60 -9.34 -5.22
CA THR A 100 -22.09 -10.72 -5.10
C THR A 100 -21.05 -11.07 -6.15
N ASN A 101 -21.03 -10.37 -7.30
CA ASN A 101 -20.11 -10.61 -8.41
C ASN A 101 -19.01 -9.55 -8.50
N VAL A 102 -18.31 -9.29 -7.39
CA VAL A 102 -17.27 -8.25 -7.33
C VAL A 102 -16.03 -8.68 -6.55
N ARG A 103 -14.89 -8.10 -6.93
CA ARG A 103 -13.63 -8.14 -6.17
C ARG A 103 -13.12 -6.73 -5.95
N VAL A 104 -12.18 -6.57 -5.04
CA VAL A 104 -11.42 -5.32 -4.88
C VAL A 104 -10.01 -5.50 -5.41
N ALA A 105 -9.69 -4.82 -6.51
CA ALA A 105 -8.37 -4.81 -7.12
C ALA A 105 -7.49 -3.74 -6.48
N CYS A 106 -6.29 -4.12 -6.04
CA CYS A 106 -5.33 -3.28 -5.33
C CYS A 106 -3.98 -3.23 -6.08
N ARG A 107 -3.29 -2.10 -6.01
CA ARG A 107 -1.93 -1.92 -6.59
C ARG A 107 -1.13 -0.79 -5.96
N GLU A 108 0.16 -0.75 -6.28
CA GLU A 108 1.09 0.35 -5.97
C GLU A 108 1.16 0.68 -4.48
N ILE A 109 1.28 -0.35 -3.65
CA ILE A 109 1.46 -0.17 -2.20
C ILE A 109 2.87 0.34 -1.90
N SER A 110 2.98 1.35 -1.04
CA SER A 110 4.29 1.86 -0.61
C SER A 110 4.24 2.64 0.69
N VAL A 111 5.41 2.72 1.35
CA VAL A 111 5.71 3.73 2.37
C VAL A 111 6.67 4.77 1.78
N TRP A 112 6.50 6.01 2.19
CA TRP A 112 7.42 7.12 1.95
C TRP A 112 7.83 7.71 3.29
N LEU A 113 9.13 7.83 3.51
CA LEU A 113 9.70 8.44 4.70
C LEU A 113 10.22 9.82 4.36
N LEU A 114 9.78 10.84 5.09
CA LEU A 114 10.48 12.10 5.17
C LEU A 114 11.61 11.92 6.17
N MET A 115 12.86 12.07 5.72
CA MET A 115 14.03 11.97 6.58
C MET A 115 14.32 13.34 7.22
N ARG A 116 14.99 13.38 8.37
CA ARG A 116 15.44 14.63 9.04
C ARG A 116 16.32 15.52 8.17
N SER A 117 16.97 14.96 7.14
CA SER A 117 17.68 15.71 6.10
C SER A 117 16.76 16.50 5.15
N GLY A 118 15.44 16.37 5.29
CA GLY A 118 14.43 16.99 4.42
C GLY A 118 14.13 16.21 3.14
N ARG A 119 14.79 15.06 2.91
CA ARG A 119 14.63 14.24 1.71
C ARG A 119 13.55 13.17 1.89
N TRP A 120 12.76 12.95 0.85
CA TRP A 120 11.84 11.82 0.76
C TRP A 120 12.54 10.54 0.30
N ARG A 121 12.22 9.42 0.92
CA ARG A 121 12.64 8.07 0.51
C ARG A 121 11.42 7.17 0.36
N ARG A 122 11.20 6.61 -0.83
CA ARG A 122 10.24 5.51 -1.02
C ARG A 122 10.86 4.23 -0.46
N VAL A 123 10.17 3.60 0.48
CA VAL A 123 10.60 2.36 1.14
C VAL A 123 9.43 1.36 1.16
N ASN A 124 9.75 0.06 1.23
CA ASN A 124 8.75 -1.03 1.21
C ASN A 124 7.65 -0.80 0.15
N ALA A 125 8.02 -0.94 -1.13
CA ALA A 125 7.13 -0.62 -2.25
C ALA A 125 7.01 -1.79 -3.24
N SER A 126 5.79 -2.04 -3.69
CA SER A 126 5.50 -3.04 -4.73
C SER A 126 4.27 -2.64 -5.55
N ARG A 127 4.28 -3.05 -6.83
CA ARG A 127 3.14 -2.85 -7.72
C ARG A 127 1.99 -3.81 -7.39
N ALA A 128 2.31 -5.09 -7.23
CA ALA A 128 1.39 -6.10 -6.73
C ALA A 128 1.28 -6.04 -5.21
N VAL A 129 0.17 -6.56 -4.68
CA VAL A 129 -0.02 -6.74 -3.23
C VAL A 129 -0.14 -8.22 -2.91
N ASN A 130 0.18 -8.60 -1.69
CA ASN A 130 -0.23 -9.88 -1.11
C ASN A 130 -1.16 -9.58 0.08
N GLY A 131 -1.81 -10.59 0.66
CA GLY A 131 -2.70 -10.38 1.78
C GLY A 131 -3.33 -11.68 2.29
N ALA A 132 -4.11 -11.54 3.35
CA ALA A 132 -4.96 -12.59 3.88
C ALA A 132 -6.28 -11.98 4.37
N ASN A 133 -7.29 -12.84 4.55
CA ASN A 133 -8.57 -12.41 5.08
C ASN A 133 -8.53 -12.59 6.60
N TYR A 134 -8.60 -11.48 7.34
CA TYR A 134 -8.56 -11.46 8.80
C TYR A 134 -9.96 -11.30 9.38
N VAL A 135 -10.21 -11.86 10.56
CA VAL A 135 -11.42 -11.50 11.32
C VAL A 135 -11.45 -9.99 11.49
N GLU A 136 -12.62 -9.39 11.33
CA GLU A 136 -12.76 -7.94 11.14
C GLU A 136 -12.29 -7.09 12.32
N ASP A 137 -12.29 -7.65 13.53
CA ASP A 137 -11.77 -7.03 14.74
C ASP A 137 -10.30 -7.39 15.04
N PHE A 138 -9.66 -8.20 14.17
CA PHE A 138 -8.33 -8.77 14.36
C PHE A 138 -8.15 -9.61 15.65
N SER A 139 -9.24 -10.06 16.27
CA SER A 139 -9.20 -10.90 17.47
C SER A 139 -8.36 -12.16 17.26
N GLY A 140 -7.46 -12.42 18.21
CA GLY A 140 -6.56 -13.57 18.18
C GLY A 140 -5.61 -13.63 16.97
N ASN A 141 -5.47 -12.54 16.19
CA ASN A 141 -4.74 -12.53 14.91
C ASN A 141 -5.25 -13.62 13.93
N ALA A 142 -6.53 -14.00 14.05
CA ALA A 142 -7.12 -15.05 13.24
C ALA A 142 -7.26 -14.62 11.77
N SER A 143 -6.81 -15.47 10.86
CA SER A 143 -6.85 -15.23 9.42
C SER A 143 -7.04 -16.51 8.62
N LYS A 144 -7.47 -16.35 7.37
CA LYS A 144 -7.58 -17.41 6.37
C LYS A 144 -6.99 -16.93 5.03
N PRO A 145 -6.57 -17.85 4.15
CA PRO A 145 -6.15 -17.50 2.80
C PRO A 145 -7.23 -16.68 2.06
N THR A 146 -6.79 -15.68 1.31
CA THR A 146 -7.66 -14.90 0.41
C THR A 146 -7.61 -15.50 -0.99
N ASP A 147 -8.74 -15.53 -1.69
CA ASP A 147 -8.75 -15.77 -3.13
C ASP A 147 -8.18 -14.53 -3.85
N LEU A 148 -6.89 -14.61 -4.20
CA LEU A 148 -6.15 -13.59 -4.92
C LEU A 148 -6.12 -13.90 -6.42
N ARG A 149 -6.43 -12.90 -7.23
CA ARG A 149 -6.31 -12.99 -8.69
C ARG A 149 -5.43 -11.87 -9.24
N THR A 150 -4.50 -12.24 -10.11
CA THR A 150 -3.72 -11.26 -10.86
C THR A 150 -4.62 -10.59 -11.89
N GLU A 151 -4.64 -9.26 -11.88
CA GLU A 151 -5.40 -8.43 -12.80
C GLU A 151 -4.49 -7.80 -13.87
N PRO A 152 -5.04 -7.40 -15.03
CA PRO A 152 -4.30 -6.68 -16.04
C PRO A 152 -3.57 -5.45 -15.47
N GLY A 153 -2.34 -5.23 -15.93
CA GLY A 153 -1.52 -4.14 -15.42
C GLY A 153 -1.00 -4.36 -14.00
N GLY A 154 -0.85 -5.62 -13.55
CA GLY A 154 -0.10 -5.99 -12.35
C GLY A 154 -0.77 -5.63 -11.03
N ALA A 155 -2.06 -5.33 -11.05
CA ALA A 155 -2.87 -5.26 -9.83
C ALA A 155 -3.21 -6.68 -9.37
N VAL A 156 -3.60 -6.81 -8.10
CA VAL A 156 -4.10 -8.07 -7.53
C VAL A 156 -5.46 -7.78 -6.92
N SER A 157 -6.45 -8.61 -7.22
CA SER A 157 -7.79 -8.50 -6.67
C SER A 157 -8.09 -9.59 -5.65
N ALA A 158 -8.93 -9.25 -4.67
CA ALA A 158 -9.31 -10.11 -3.57
C ALA A 158 -10.84 -10.15 -3.41
N THR A 159 -11.35 -11.30 -2.96
CA THR A 159 -12.68 -11.43 -2.39
C THR A 159 -12.62 -11.25 -0.87
N LEU A 160 -13.66 -10.63 -0.30
CA LEU A 160 -13.79 -10.37 1.14
C LEU A 160 -15.27 -10.29 1.55
N GLY A 161 -15.53 -10.14 2.85
CA GLY A 161 -16.88 -10.11 3.44
C GLY A 161 -17.18 -11.32 4.31
N GLY A 162 -18.40 -11.37 4.85
CA GLY A 162 -18.86 -12.48 5.69
C GLY A 162 -18.08 -12.60 7.01
N GLY A 163 -17.74 -11.47 7.64
CA GLY A 163 -16.97 -11.43 8.89
C GLY A 163 -15.45 -11.35 8.71
N TRP A 164 -14.96 -11.19 7.47
CA TRP A 164 -13.53 -11.14 7.15
C TRP A 164 -13.15 -9.94 6.30
N ASN A 165 -12.19 -9.16 6.77
CA ASN A 165 -11.58 -8.06 6.01
C ASN A 165 -10.43 -8.58 5.14
N PHE A 166 -10.12 -7.89 4.04
CA PHE A 166 -8.89 -8.13 3.30
C PHE A 166 -7.78 -7.22 3.84
N HIS A 167 -6.84 -7.79 4.57
CA HIS A 167 -5.64 -7.10 5.02
C HIS A 167 -4.50 -7.39 4.04
N LEU A 168 -3.97 -6.34 3.44
CA LEU A 168 -2.99 -6.43 2.35
C LEU A 168 -1.66 -5.76 2.71
N TYR A 169 -0.59 -6.28 2.13
CA TYR A 169 0.78 -5.85 2.38
C TYR A 169 1.60 -5.84 1.09
N SER A 170 2.71 -5.13 1.15
CA SER A 170 3.72 -5.16 0.08
C SER A 170 4.27 -6.57 -0.10
N THR A 171 4.51 -6.97 -1.35
CA THR A 171 5.21 -8.23 -1.67
C THR A 171 6.72 -8.15 -1.39
N ARG A 172 7.23 -6.96 -1.03
CA ARG A 172 8.62 -6.77 -0.58
C ARG A 172 8.72 -6.96 0.92
N ALA A 173 9.87 -7.45 1.35
CA ALA A 173 10.25 -7.45 2.76
C ALA A 173 10.13 -6.05 3.39
N ARG A 174 9.94 -6.02 4.71
CA ARG A 174 9.93 -4.79 5.50
C ARG A 174 11.22 -4.01 5.24
N ALA A 175 11.13 -2.69 5.19
CA ALA A 175 12.28 -1.84 4.97
C ALA A 175 12.98 -1.55 6.31
N VAL A 176 14.29 -1.77 6.37
CA VAL A 176 15.12 -1.35 7.51
C VAL A 176 15.19 0.18 7.56
N ILE A 177 15.03 0.74 8.76
CA ILE A 177 15.07 2.17 9.03
C ILE A 177 16.05 2.48 10.17
N ASP A 178 16.60 3.69 10.13
CA ASP A 178 17.18 4.32 11.30
C ASP A 178 16.06 5.13 11.99
N PRO A 179 15.59 4.71 13.18
CA PRO A 179 14.47 5.36 13.85
C PRO A 179 14.76 6.83 14.18
N ALA A 180 16.02 7.21 14.42
CA ALA A 180 16.40 8.58 14.75
C ALA A 180 16.28 9.52 13.54
N GLN A 181 16.29 8.99 12.31
CA GLN A 181 16.29 9.78 11.08
C GLN A 181 14.89 9.98 10.48
N VAL A 182 13.86 9.31 11.01
CA VAL A 182 12.47 9.46 10.53
C VAL A 182 11.88 10.77 11.05
N GLU A 183 11.38 11.60 10.14
CA GLU A 183 10.64 12.82 10.44
C GLU A 183 9.14 12.70 10.10
N GLY A 184 8.81 11.87 9.12
CA GLY A 184 7.44 11.67 8.66
C GLY A 184 7.25 10.36 7.93
N VAL A 185 6.03 9.84 8.00
CA VAL A 185 5.60 8.66 7.28
C VAL A 185 4.38 9.02 6.44
N VAL A 186 4.38 8.53 5.20
CA VAL A 186 3.22 8.50 4.33
C VAL A 186 3.10 7.09 3.79
N SER A 187 1.96 6.43 3.96
CA SER A 187 1.68 5.16 3.29
C SER A 187 0.52 5.31 2.32
N LEU A 188 0.55 4.52 1.25
CA LEU A 188 -0.50 4.54 0.25
C LEU A 188 -0.60 3.21 -0.48
N PHE A 189 -1.79 2.96 -1.02
CA PHE A 189 -2.06 2.01 -2.10
C PHE A 189 -3.26 2.51 -2.90
N SER A 190 -3.47 1.96 -4.10
CA SER A 190 -4.67 2.27 -4.89
C SER A 190 -5.58 1.07 -4.96
N ALA A 191 -6.90 1.30 -4.92
CA ALA A 191 -7.90 0.25 -5.09
C ALA A 191 -9.04 0.67 -6.03
N LYS A 192 -9.72 -0.33 -6.61
CA LYS A 192 -11.01 -0.17 -7.31
C LYS A 192 -11.84 -1.45 -7.21
N VAL A 193 -13.15 -1.34 -7.43
CA VAL A 193 -14.04 -2.49 -7.59
C VAL A 193 -13.94 -3.02 -9.01
N VAL A 194 -13.80 -4.34 -9.16
CA VAL A 194 -13.81 -5.06 -10.44
C VAL A 194 -14.84 -6.18 -10.40
N MET A 195 -15.19 -6.70 -11.57
CA MET A 195 -16.02 -7.90 -11.70
C MET A 195 -15.28 -9.11 -11.16
N ASP A 196 -15.96 -10.00 -10.43
CA ASP A 196 -15.41 -11.31 -10.14
C ASP A 196 -15.47 -12.18 -11.39
N ASP A 197 -16.66 -12.58 -11.83
CA ASP A 197 -16.88 -13.24 -13.12
C ASP A 197 -17.18 -12.22 -14.22
N PRO A 198 -16.31 -12.04 -15.23
CA PRO A 198 -16.55 -11.14 -16.36
C PRO A 198 -17.77 -11.50 -17.21
N SER A 199 -18.27 -12.73 -17.13
CA SER A 199 -19.48 -13.19 -17.82
C SER A 199 -20.76 -13.01 -17.01
N GLY A 200 -20.64 -12.69 -15.72
CA GLY A 200 -21.76 -12.44 -14.81
C GLY A 200 -22.32 -11.01 -14.87
N PRO A 201 -23.38 -10.72 -14.09
CA PRO A 201 -24.00 -9.39 -14.06
C PRO A 201 -23.07 -8.34 -13.45
N ASP A 202 -23.03 -7.14 -14.03
CA ASP A 202 -22.20 -6.04 -13.53
C ASP A 202 -22.80 -5.37 -12.30
N GLN A 203 -22.25 -5.73 -11.14
CA GLN A 203 -22.71 -5.26 -9.83
C GLN A 203 -21.73 -4.29 -9.16
N ARG A 204 -20.74 -3.75 -9.90
CA ARG A 204 -19.73 -2.85 -9.31
C ARG A 204 -20.34 -1.59 -8.70
N HIS A 205 -21.50 -1.15 -9.20
CA HIS A 205 -22.24 0.00 -8.69
C HIS A 205 -22.99 -0.29 -7.37
N LEU A 206 -23.22 -1.56 -7.05
CA LEU A 206 -23.88 -2.02 -5.82
C LEU A 206 -22.88 -2.27 -4.68
N ALA A 207 -21.59 -2.29 -4.99
CA ALA A 207 -20.53 -2.65 -4.06
C ALA A 207 -20.35 -1.60 -2.95
N ARG A 208 -20.34 -2.04 -1.70
CA ARG A 208 -20.19 -1.19 -0.51
C ARG A 208 -18.93 -1.58 0.26
N TRP A 209 -17.78 -1.19 -0.29
CA TRP A 209 -16.46 -1.49 0.30
C TRP A 209 -15.76 -0.22 0.77
N LEU A 210 -15.16 -0.28 1.97
CA LEU A 210 -14.35 0.78 2.55
C LEU A 210 -12.90 0.33 2.56
N ALA A 211 -11.98 1.19 2.11
CA ALA A 211 -10.54 0.91 2.18
C ALA A 211 -9.79 1.99 2.95
N SER A 212 -8.78 1.57 3.71
CA SER A 212 -7.88 2.44 4.47
C SER A 212 -6.43 1.95 4.34
N ALA A 213 -5.49 2.90 4.33
CA ALA A 213 -4.05 2.63 4.31
C ALA A 213 -3.46 2.85 5.70
N GLY A 214 -2.35 2.15 5.99
CA GLY A 214 -1.56 2.40 7.17
C GLY A 214 -0.13 1.89 7.01
N ALA A 215 0.63 1.97 8.08
CA ALA A 215 1.98 1.42 8.13
C ALA A 215 2.29 0.99 9.55
N ASP A 216 3.10 -0.05 9.66
CA ASP A 216 3.57 -0.58 10.93
C ASP A 216 5.08 -0.46 11.02
N TYR A 217 5.52 -0.02 12.19
CA TYR A 217 6.87 -0.19 12.65
C TYR A 217 7.06 -1.58 13.28
N TRP A 218 8.24 -2.15 13.07
CA TRP A 218 8.62 -3.48 13.55
C TRP A 218 9.98 -3.42 14.22
N LEU A 219 10.21 -4.28 15.23
CA LEU A 219 11.49 -4.29 15.95
C LEU A 219 12.64 -4.52 14.98
N ASP A 220 12.46 -5.44 14.03
CA ASP A 220 13.36 -5.66 12.92
C ASP A 220 12.61 -6.17 11.66
N SER A 221 13.35 -6.42 10.59
CA SER A 221 12.80 -6.82 9.28
C SER A 221 12.25 -8.25 9.21
N THR A 222 12.51 -9.07 10.23
CA THR A 222 12.26 -10.52 10.25
C THR A 222 11.37 -11.00 11.41
N VAL A 223 11.21 -10.18 12.46
CA VAL A 223 10.46 -10.57 13.67
C VAL A 223 9.02 -10.97 13.37
N ALA A 224 8.54 -12.03 14.02
CA ALA A 224 7.15 -12.45 13.89
C ALA A 224 6.20 -11.46 14.59
N PRO A 225 4.93 -11.36 14.17
CA PRO A 225 3.91 -10.59 14.89
C PRO A 225 3.69 -11.17 16.29
N ALA A 226 3.95 -10.35 17.32
CA ALA A 226 3.71 -10.66 18.72
C ALA A 226 3.54 -9.35 19.50
N PRO A 227 2.96 -9.37 20.71
CA PRO A 227 2.90 -8.19 21.57
C PRO A 227 4.28 -7.54 21.74
N GLY A 228 4.37 -6.24 21.45
CA GLY A 228 5.61 -5.47 21.56
C GLY A 228 6.55 -5.56 20.36
N THR A 229 6.30 -6.43 19.37
CA THR A 229 7.17 -6.54 18.18
C THR A 229 6.76 -5.61 17.03
N VAL A 230 5.55 -5.06 17.12
CA VAL A 230 4.90 -4.22 16.12
C VAL A 230 4.16 -3.06 16.78
N ALA A 231 4.17 -1.89 16.13
CA ALA A 231 3.29 -0.79 16.46
C ALA A 231 2.92 -0.01 15.20
N ASP A 232 1.67 0.41 15.09
CA ASP A 232 1.26 1.20 13.92
C ASP A 232 1.86 2.62 13.98
N ALA A 233 2.31 3.11 12.83
CA ALA A 233 2.61 4.52 12.63
C ALA A 233 1.30 5.34 12.61
N GLY A 234 0.25 4.78 11.99
CA GLY A 234 -1.07 5.37 11.95
C GLY A 234 -2.01 4.61 11.01
N ILE A 235 -3.28 5.00 11.05
CA ILE A 235 -4.38 4.47 10.24
C ILE A 235 -5.05 5.64 9.53
N GLY A 236 -5.13 5.55 8.20
CA GLY A 236 -5.77 6.54 7.36
C GLY A 236 -7.30 6.48 7.41
N LYS A 237 -7.94 7.50 6.84
CA LYS A 237 -9.39 7.54 6.73
C LYS A 237 -9.86 6.45 5.77
N ALA A 238 -10.81 5.64 6.24
CA ALA A 238 -11.52 4.70 5.38
C ALA A 238 -12.47 5.45 4.45
N ARG A 239 -12.36 5.20 3.15
CA ARG A 239 -13.23 5.81 2.12
C ARG A 239 -13.80 4.73 1.21
N TRP A 240 -14.89 5.06 0.54
CA TRP A 240 -15.52 4.17 -0.44
C TRP A 240 -14.56 3.80 -1.57
N VAL A 241 -14.48 2.51 -1.87
CA VAL A 241 -13.86 1.97 -3.07
C VAL A 241 -14.86 2.11 -4.21
N THR A 242 -14.41 2.66 -5.34
CA THR A 242 -15.25 2.90 -6.52
C THR A 242 -14.83 2.00 -7.69
N PRO A 243 -15.62 1.91 -8.77
CA PRO A 243 -15.18 1.23 -10.00
C PRO A 243 -13.94 1.88 -10.66
N GLN A 244 -13.64 3.13 -10.32
CA GLN A 244 -12.43 3.85 -10.74
C GLN A 244 -11.32 3.72 -9.69
N TRP A 245 -10.07 3.80 -10.14
CA TRP A 245 -8.91 3.79 -9.24
C TRP A 245 -8.93 5.00 -8.30
N ARG A 246 -8.81 4.73 -7.01
CA ARG A 246 -8.61 5.72 -5.95
C ARG A 246 -7.39 5.35 -5.12
N THR A 247 -6.61 6.34 -4.71
CA THR A 247 -5.44 6.14 -3.83
C THR A 247 -5.80 6.46 -2.40
N PHE A 248 -5.67 5.48 -1.50
CA PHE A 248 -5.92 5.59 -0.06
C PHE A 248 -4.61 5.90 0.64
N THR A 249 -4.64 6.81 1.62
CA THR A 249 -3.41 7.32 2.24
C THR A 249 -3.52 7.41 3.74
N MET A 250 -2.36 7.31 4.40
CA MET A 250 -2.13 7.68 5.78
C MET A 250 -0.90 8.58 5.84
N SER A 251 -0.92 9.59 6.71
CA SER A 251 0.26 10.41 6.98
C SER A 251 0.39 10.76 8.45
N THR A 252 1.63 10.78 8.95
CA THR A 252 1.95 11.25 10.29
C THR A 252 2.25 12.75 10.33
N LEU A 253 2.31 13.41 9.16
CA LEU A 253 2.72 14.80 9.02
C LEU A 253 1.54 15.76 9.13
N SER A 254 1.78 16.91 9.77
CA SER A 254 0.85 18.04 9.71
C SER A 254 0.72 18.60 8.29
N ARG A 255 -0.44 19.20 7.97
CA ARG A 255 -0.67 19.91 6.70
C ARG A 255 0.44 20.92 6.40
N ARG A 256 0.79 21.75 7.38
CA ARG A 256 1.85 22.75 7.24
C ARG A 256 3.21 22.14 6.89
N ARG A 257 3.51 20.95 7.40
CA ARG A 257 4.77 20.26 7.05
C ARG A 257 4.73 19.71 5.63
N LEU A 258 3.60 19.11 5.24
CA LEU A 258 3.38 18.62 3.87
C LEU A 258 3.42 19.75 2.84
N GLU A 259 2.89 20.94 3.16
CA GLU A 259 2.96 22.12 2.28
C GLU A 259 4.39 22.60 2.04
N ARG A 260 5.29 22.39 3.01
CA ARG A 260 6.72 22.71 2.86
C ARG A 260 7.53 21.64 2.15
N SER A 261 7.11 20.38 2.24
CA SER A 261 7.78 19.24 1.60
C SER A 261 6.78 18.13 1.35
N ALA A 262 6.15 18.17 0.18
CA ALA A 262 5.22 17.14 -0.25
C ALA A 262 6.00 15.92 -0.77
N PRO A 263 5.56 14.68 -0.49
CA PRO A 263 6.17 13.52 -1.11
C PRO A 263 5.85 13.50 -2.62
N PRO A 264 6.76 12.99 -3.47
CA PRO A 264 6.55 12.92 -4.92
C PRO A 264 5.64 11.71 -5.26
N VAL A 265 4.37 11.79 -4.89
CA VAL A 265 3.38 10.72 -5.04
C VAL A 265 2.31 11.07 -6.06
N CYS A 266 1.77 10.04 -6.73
CA CYS A 266 0.57 10.16 -7.54
C CYS A 266 -0.65 9.73 -6.70
N LEU A 267 -1.61 10.64 -6.53
CA LEU A 267 -2.89 10.34 -5.88
C LEU A 267 -4.02 10.30 -6.93
N LEU A 268 -4.73 9.18 -7.01
CA LEU A 268 -5.83 8.95 -7.95
C LEU A 268 -7.20 9.12 -7.27
N GLY A 269 -8.23 9.42 -8.07
CA GLY A 269 -9.64 9.34 -7.67
C GLY A 269 -10.00 10.25 -6.50
N ARG A 270 -9.76 11.56 -6.66
CA ARG A 270 -9.99 12.59 -5.62
C ARG A 270 -11.42 12.57 -5.11
#